data_AF-A0A7W7RQZ6-F1
#
_entry.id   AF-A0A7W7RQZ6-F1
#
_cell.length_a   1.000
_cell.length_b   1.000
_cell.length_c   1.000
_cell.angle_alpha   90.00
_cell.angle_beta   90.00
_cell.angle_gamma   90.00
#
_symmetry.space_group_name_H-M   'P 1'
#
loop_
_entity.id
_entity.type
_entity.pdbx_description
1 polymer ?
#
loop_
_entity_poly.entity_id
_entity_poly.type
_entity_poly.pdbx_seq_one_letter_code
_entity_poly.pdbx_strand_id
1 'polypeptide(L)'
;MVVRDVYFLALHEPYLSPEHSVAINATLVHALTLLHPAVPQPEGGLMYRCLTEFPDRSPGCVVPLSTLTFELDGGQGWDRIGDWEQVVQAVVTLARARRCDAMPLGLPQAAAVLLANGPTTITTLYSTDGTRSQADPVERQWHVDELTALVREFITQGAFWPGEGILPPPEHPAALPYKPYKPGLRGFRFSSEMEP
;
A
#
# COMPACT_ATOMS: atom_id res chain seq x y z
N MET A 1 6.25 -5.10 -18.32
CA MET A 1 5.91 -6.48 -17.93
C MET A 1 4.81 -6.38 -16.89
N VAL A 2 3.76 -7.19 -16.96
CA VAL A 2 2.67 -7.19 -15.97
C VAL A 2 2.92 -8.32 -14.98
N VAL A 3 3.04 -8.00 -13.69
CA VAL A 3 3.11 -8.97 -12.60
C VAL A 3 1.72 -9.07 -11.98
N ARG A 4 1.05 -10.22 -12.13
CA ARG A 4 -0.34 -10.38 -11.69
C ARG A 4 -0.48 -10.70 -10.19
N ASP A 5 0.55 -11.32 -9.64
CA ASP A 5 0.62 -11.73 -8.25
C ASP A 5 1.27 -10.62 -7.42
N VAL A 6 0.47 -9.65 -7.02
CA VAL A 6 0.88 -8.47 -6.25
C VAL A 6 -0.15 -8.22 -5.18
N TYR A 7 0.31 -7.85 -3.99
CA TYR A 7 -0.55 -7.65 -2.82
C TYR A 7 -0.52 -6.19 -2.39
N PHE A 8 -1.70 -5.60 -2.24
CA PHE A 8 -1.86 -4.23 -1.82
C PHE A 8 -2.05 -4.18 -0.31
N LEU A 9 -1.23 -3.38 0.37
CA LEU A 9 -1.37 -3.10 1.79
C LEU A 9 -1.93 -1.68 1.98
N ALA A 10 -3.17 -1.61 2.44
CA ALA A 10 -3.84 -0.37 2.79
C ALA A 10 -3.74 -0.13 4.30
N LEU A 11 -3.06 0.94 4.71
CA LEU A 11 -3.16 1.46 6.06
C LEU A 11 -4.40 2.35 6.15
N HIS A 12 -5.16 2.25 7.23
CA HIS A 12 -6.42 2.96 7.40
C HIS A 12 -6.70 3.27 8.87
N GLU A 13 -7.72 4.07 9.13
CA GLU A 13 -8.17 4.36 10.50
C GLU A 13 -8.49 3.06 11.25
N PRO A 14 -8.00 2.90 12.50
CA PRO A 14 -8.21 1.66 13.24
C PRO A 14 -9.69 1.37 13.51
N TYR A 15 -10.09 0.10 13.38
CA TYR A 15 -11.41 -0.36 13.82
C TYR A 15 -11.32 -1.62 14.68
N LEU A 16 -12.31 -1.82 15.54
CA LEU A 16 -12.42 -3.02 16.37
C LEU A 16 -13.21 -4.11 15.63
N SER A 17 -12.75 -5.34 15.74
CA SER A 17 -13.46 -6.53 15.27
C SER A 17 -13.57 -7.53 16.42
N PRO A 18 -14.74 -8.20 16.63
CA PRO A 18 -14.86 -9.24 17.64
C PRO A 18 -13.88 -10.41 17.46
N GLU A 19 -13.36 -10.60 16.25
CA GLU A 19 -12.43 -11.68 15.88
C GLU A 19 -10.97 -11.35 16.19
N HIS A 20 -10.66 -10.11 16.58
CA HIS A 20 -9.30 -9.64 16.82
C HIS A 20 -9.18 -8.98 18.19
N SER A 21 -8.15 -9.38 18.94
CA SER A 21 -7.86 -8.83 20.28
C SER A 21 -7.25 -7.44 20.26
N VAL A 22 -6.85 -6.96 19.08
CA VAL A 22 -6.25 -5.65 18.84
C VAL A 22 -7.02 -4.92 17.73
N ALA A 23 -6.96 -3.59 17.73
CA ALA A 23 -7.56 -2.80 16.66
C ALA A 23 -6.85 -3.08 15.32
N ILE A 24 -7.63 -3.26 14.27
CA ILE A 24 -7.15 -3.48 12.91
C ILE A 24 -6.90 -2.11 12.28
N ASN A 25 -5.65 -1.84 11.88
CA ASN A 25 -5.22 -0.57 11.29
C ASN A 25 -4.58 -0.73 9.90
N ALA A 26 -4.52 -1.96 9.39
CA ALA A 26 -4.14 -2.23 8.02
C ALA A 26 -4.89 -3.43 7.46
N THR A 27 -5.10 -3.42 6.16
CA THR A 27 -5.75 -4.50 5.40
C THR A 27 -4.89 -4.85 4.20
N LEU A 28 -4.53 -6.12 4.08
CA LEU A 28 -3.81 -6.66 2.93
C LEU A 28 -4.78 -7.44 2.04
N VAL A 29 -4.77 -7.16 0.74
CA VAL A 29 -5.57 -7.86 -0.27
C VAL A 29 -4.72 -8.19 -1.50
N HIS A 30 -5.17 -9.15 -2.29
CA HIS A 30 -4.63 -9.31 -3.64
C HIS A 30 -4.98 -8.08 -4.51
N ALA A 31 -4.08 -7.63 -5.38
CA ALA A 31 -4.30 -6.42 -6.19
C ALA A 31 -5.55 -6.50 -7.08
N LEU A 32 -5.91 -7.70 -7.55
CA LEU A 32 -7.17 -7.93 -8.30
C LEU A 32 -8.43 -7.47 -7.55
N THR A 33 -8.42 -7.40 -6.22
CA THR A 33 -9.56 -6.88 -5.44
C THR A 33 -9.88 -5.43 -5.80
N LEU A 34 -8.90 -4.64 -6.28
CA LEU A 34 -9.12 -3.26 -6.75
C LEU A 34 -9.97 -3.18 -8.02
N LEU A 35 -10.15 -4.30 -8.73
CA LEU A 35 -11.02 -4.42 -9.89
C LEU A 35 -12.44 -4.90 -9.54
N HIS A 36 -12.73 -5.09 -8.25
CA HIS A 36 -14.08 -5.45 -7.81
C HIS A 36 -15.05 -4.28 -8.05
N PRO A 37 -16.28 -4.50 -8.54
CA PRO A 37 -17.22 -3.44 -8.95
C PRO A 37 -17.73 -2.53 -7.82
N ALA A 38 -17.51 -2.92 -6.56
CA ALA A 38 -17.79 -2.06 -5.40
C ALA A 38 -16.61 -1.16 -4.99
N VAL A 39 -15.44 -1.30 -5.64
CA VAL A 39 -14.35 -0.33 -5.56
C VAL A 39 -14.60 0.74 -6.63
N PRO A 40 -14.44 2.04 -6.33
CA PRO A 40 -14.56 3.11 -7.34
C PRO A 40 -13.75 2.83 -8.59
N GLN A 41 -14.39 2.95 -9.76
CA GLN A 41 -13.77 2.77 -11.07
C GLN A 41 -13.92 4.07 -11.86
N PRO A 42 -12.88 4.50 -12.62
CA PRO A 42 -11.70 3.71 -13.00
C PRO A 42 -10.53 3.70 -11.99
N GLU A 43 -10.65 4.40 -10.86
CA GLU A 43 -9.55 4.64 -9.91
C GLU A 43 -8.93 3.34 -9.36
N GLY A 44 -9.77 2.38 -8.94
CA GLY A 44 -9.32 1.06 -8.49
C GLY A 44 -8.56 0.31 -9.59
N GLY A 45 -9.06 0.34 -10.82
CA GLY A 45 -8.38 -0.24 -11.97
C GLY A 45 -7.06 0.45 -12.33
N LEU A 46 -6.98 1.77 -12.19
CA LEU A 46 -5.74 2.51 -12.39
C LEU A 46 -4.72 2.19 -11.29
N MET A 47 -5.15 2.09 -10.03
CA MET A 47 -4.31 1.61 -8.93
C MET A 47 -3.83 0.17 -9.15
N TYR A 48 -4.70 -0.74 -9.61
CA TYR A 48 -4.32 -2.10 -9.99
C TYR A 48 -3.20 -2.11 -11.02
N ARG A 49 -3.34 -1.32 -12.08
CA ARG A 49 -2.30 -1.19 -13.11
C ARG A 49 -1.04 -0.60 -12.51
N CYS A 50 -1.14 0.43 -11.65
CA CYS A 50 0.00 1.00 -10.94
C CYS A 50 0.79 -0.07 -10.17
N LEU A 51 0.10 -0.98 -9.48
CA LEU A 51 0.73 -2.05 -8.71
C LEU A 51 1.38 -3.14 -9.57
N THR A 52 0.80 -3.44 -10.74
CA THR A 52 1.15 -4.63 -11.53
C THR A 52 2.03 -4.33 -12.75
N GLU A 53 2.01 -3.11 -13.28
CA GLU A 53 2.79 -2.68 -14.44
C GLU A 53 4.11 -1.99 -14.06
N PHE A 54 4.37 -1.75 -12.77
CA PHE A 54 5.56 -1.05 -12.33
C PHE A 54 6.83 -1.88 -12.64
N PRO A 55 7.88 -1.29 -13.26
CA PRO A 55 9.00 -2.05 -13.83
C PRO A 55 9.72 -3.00 -12.88
N ASP A 56 9.89 -2.59 -11.61
CA ASP A 56 10.69 -3.34 -10.63
C ASP A 56 9.84 -4.27 -9.75
N ARG A 57 8.61 -4.60 -10.17
CA ARG A 57 7.75 -5.53 -9.44
C ARG A 57 8.20 -6.97 -9.57
N SER A 58 8.06 -7.71 -8.48
CA SER A 58 8.29 -9.15 -8.42
C SER A 58 7.01 -9.88 -8.00
N PRO A 59 6.78 -11.12 -8.48
CA PRO A 59 5.65 -11.92 -8.03
C PRO A 59 5.65 -12.13 -6.52
N GLY A 60 4.46 -12.04 -5.92
CA GLY A 60 4.25 -12.22 -4.48
C GLY A 60 4.65 -11.02 -3.63
N CYS A 61 5.05 -9.89 -4.22
CA CYS A 61 5.45 -8.73 -3.43
C CYS A 61 4.26 -8.04 -2.76
N VAL A 62 4.50 -7.52 -1.56
CA VAL A 62 3.58 -6.64 -0.84
C VAL A 62 3.95 -5.19 -1.12
N VAL A 63 2.96 -4.40 -1.50
CA VAL A 63 3.10 -2.98 -1.82
C VAL A 63 2.23 -2.16 -0.87
N PRO A 64 2.83 -1.49 0.13
CA PRO A 64 2.16 -0.47 0.90
C PRO A 64 1.68 0.69 0.03
N LEU A 65 0.52 1.28 0.37
CA LEU A 65 0.05 2.52 -0.28
C LEU A 65 1.13 3.61 -0.30
N SER A 66 1.91 3.75 0.76
CA SER A 66 3.01 4.74 0.82
C SER A 66 4.11 4.48 -0.21
N THR A 67 4.40 3.20 -0.51
CA THR A 67 5.33 2.82 -1.59
C THR A 67 4.75 3.20 -2.94
N LEU A 68 3.46 2.91 -3.17
CA LEU A 68 2.78 3.33 -4.40
C LEU A 68 2.75 4.86 -4.56
N THR A 69 2.46 5.60 -3.49
CA THR A 69 2.54 7.07 -3.48
C THR A 69 3.93 7.56 -3.85
N PHE A 70 4.98 6.95 -3.29
CA PHE A 70 6.36 7.31 -3.62
C PHE A 70 6.69 7.10 -5.10
N GLU A 71 6.25 5.98 -5.69
CA GLU A 71 6.45 5.65 -7.10
C GLU A 71 5.68 6.58 -8.06
N LEU A 72 4.59 7.18 -7.57
CA LEU A 72 3.80 8.21 -8.23
C LEU A 72 4.37 9.62 -7.96
N ASP A 73 5.68 9.78 -8.07
CA ASP A 73 6.37 11.07 -7.90
C ASP A 73 6.16 11.70 -6.52
N GLY A 74 6.24 10.88 -5.46
CA GLY A 74 5.94 11.34 -4.11
C GLY A 74 4.50 11.82 -3.91
N GLY A 75 3.57 11.27 -4.70
CA GLY A 75 2.13 11.54 -4.64
C GLY A 75 1.63 12.59 -5.63
N GLN A 76 2.51 13.27 -6.36
CA GLN A 76 2.10 14.24 -7.38
C GLN A 76 1.34 13.59 -8.54
N GLY A 77 1.52 12.29 -8.77
CA GLY A 77 0.82 11.53 -9.81
C GLY A 77 -0.58 11.06 -9.44
N TRP A 78 -1.05 11.26 -8.20
CA TRP A 78 -2.41 10.86 -7.80
C TRP A 78 -3.50 11.62 -8.56
N ASP A 79 -3.23 12.84 -9.01
CA ASP A 79 -4.14 13.65 -9.84
C ASP A 79 -4.60 12.94 -11.13
N ARG A 80 -3.75 12.06 -11.68
CA ARG A 80 -3.99 11.27 -12.90
C ARG A 80 -4.58 9.90 -12.62
N ILE A 81 -4.58 9.45 -11.37
CA ILE A 81 -5.10 8.15 -10.95
C ILE A 81 -6.49 8.32 -10.33
N GLY A 82 -6.65 9.30 -9.45
CA GLY A 82 -7.89 9.64 -8.77
C GLY A 82 -7.78 9.55 -7.25
N ASP A 83 -8.94 9.45 -6.60
CA ASP A 83 -9.08 9.46 -5.15
C ASP A 83 -8.76 8.09 -4.55
N TRP A 84 -7.51 7.94 -4.09
CA TRP A 84 -7.05 6.71 -3.45
C TRP A 84 -7.70 6.46 -2.09
N GLU A 85 -8.15 7.51 -1.38
CA GLU A 85 -8.77 7.38 -0.06
C GLU A 85 -10.11 6.66 -0.17
N GLN A 86 -10.92 7.04 -1.17
CA GLN A 86 -12.17 6.34 -1.47
C GLN A 86 -11.95 4.89 -1.90
N VAL A 87 -10.89 4.62 -2.66
CA VAL A 87 -10.51 3.24 -3.04
C VAL A 87 -10.14 2.41 -1.81
N VAL A 88 -9.28 2.93 -0.94
CA VAL A 88 -8.89 2.26 0.31
C VAL A 88 -10.11 1.99 1.19
N GLN A 89 -10.98 2.99 1.36
CA GLN A 89 -12.20 2.84 2.16
C GLN A 89 -13.12 1.75 1.59
N ALA A 90 -13.27 1.67 0.27
CA ALA A 90 -14.07 0.65 -0.38
C ALA A 90 -13.46 -0.76 -0.22
N VAL A 91 -12.14 -0.90 -0.34
CA VAL A 91 -11.43 -2.17 -0.11
C VAL A 91 -11.63 -2.65 1.34
N VAL A 92 -11.46 -1.75 2.32
CA VAL A 92 -11.68 -2.08 3.74
C VAL A 92 -13.13 -2.49 3.99
N THR A 93 -14.11 -1.78 3.41
CA THR A 93 -15.52 -2.15 3.51
C THR A 93 -15.80 -3.53 2.90
N LEU A 94 -15.19 -3.86 1.74
CA LEU A 94 -15.33 -5.17 1.10
C LEU A 94 -14.74 -6.31 1.93
N ALA A 95 -13.53 -6.12 2.44
CA ALA A 95 -12.85 -7.08 3.31
C ALA A 95 -13.68 -7.36 4.57
N ARG A 96 -14.18 -6.30 5.22
CA ARG A 96 -15.03 -6.42 6.41
C ARG A 96 -16.36 -7.13 6.15
N ALA A 97 -16.91 -6.97 4.95
CA ALA A 97 -18.11 -7.68 4.51
C ALA A 97 -17.83 -9.11 4.04
N ARG A 98 -16.57 -9.58 4.10
CA ARG A 98 -16.11 -10.89 3.60
C ARG A 98 -16.47 -11.13 2.14
N ARG A 99 -16.40 -10.07 1.33
CA ARG A 99 -16.69 -10.10 -0.10
C ARG A 99 -15.44 -10.28 -0.97
N CYS A 100 -14.30 -10.46 -0.32
CA CYS A 100 -13.02 -10.87 -0.87
C CYS A 100 -12.19 -11.47 0.28
N ASP A 101 -11.15 -12.21 -0.07
CA ASP A 101 -10.13 -12.62 0.89
C ASP A 101 -9.23 -11.42 1.22
N ALA A 102 -8.96 -11.26 2.51
CA ALA A 102 -8.12 -10.20 3.04
C ALA A 102 -7.42 -10.67 4.31
N MET A 103 -6.26 -10.08 4.60
CA MET A 103 -5.62 -10.20 5.91
C MET A 103 -5.82 -8.88 6.66
N PRO A 104 -6.78 -8.81 7.61
CA PRO A 104 -6.85 -7.71 8.56
C PRO A 104 -5.70 -7.79 9.57
N LEU A 105 -4.96 -6.70 9.72
CA LEU A 105 -3.74 -6.62 10.52
C LEU A 105 -3.88 -5.55 11.60
N GLY A 106 -3.51 -5.90 12.83
CA GLY A 106 -3.29 -4.95 13.92
C GLY A 106 -1.80 -4.67 14.06
N LEU A 107 -1.27 -3.79 13.20
CA LEU A 107 0.14 -3.45 13.19
C LEU A 107 0.53 -2.68 14.46
N PRO A 108 1.67 -3.00 15.10
CA PRO A 108 2.25 -2.15 16.14
C PRO A 108 2.47 -0.73 15.63
N GLN A 109 2.38 0.26 16.52
CA GLN A 109 2.48 1.68 16.14
C GLN A 109 3.75 2.01 15.34
N ALA A 110 4.90 1.48 15.74
CA ALA A 110 6.18 1.68 15.04
C ALA A 110 6.11 1.18 13.58
N ALA A 111 5.61 -0.04 13.37
CA ALA A 111 5.45 -0.62 12.04
C ALA A 111 4.45 0.17 11.19
N ALA A 112 3.31 0.56 11.77
CA ALA A 112 2.31 1.38 11.08
C ALA A 112 2.89 2.73 10.64
N VAL A 113 3.66 3.40 11.50
CA VAL A 113 4.32 4.67 11.16
C VAL A 113 5.34 4.48 10.03
N LEU A 114 6.18 3.45 10.10
CA LEU A 114 7.15 3.16 9.04
C LEU A 114 6.46 2.88 7.69
N LEU A 115 5.43 2.03 7.71
CA LEU A 115 4.69 1.63 6.51
C LEU A 115 3.75 2.72 5.98
N ALA A 116 3.40 3.74 6.78
CA ALA A 116 2.68 4.92 6.32
C ALA A 116 3.58 5.90 5.55
N ASN A 117 4.90 5.81 5.71
CA ASN A 117 5.87 6.71 5.10
C ASN A 117 6.57 6.09 3.88
N GLY A 118 7.13 6.96 3.04
CA GLY A 118 7.89 6.56 1.85
C GLY A 118 9.10 5.68 2.19
N PRO A 119 9.59 4.87 1.23
CA PRO A 119 10.63 3.87 1.45
C PRO A 119 11.99 4.47 1.85
N THR A 120 12.20 5.78 1.67
CA THR A 120 13.46 6.47 2.01
C THR A 120 13.34 7.40 3.22
N THR A 121 12.17 7.43 3.89
CA THR A 121 11.93 8.35 5.00
C THR A 121 12.55 7.83 6.30
N ILE A 122 13.30 8.68 7.00
CA ILE A 122 13.75 8.43 8.37
C ILE A 122 12.71 9.03 9.30
N THR A 123 12.17 8.23 10.22
CA THR A 123 11.12 8.68 11.14
C THR A 123 11.63 8.73 12.57
N THR A 124 11.32 9.81 13.29
CA THR A 124 11.55 9.87 14.74
C THR A 124 10.30 9.37 15.46
N LEU A 125 10.45 8.28 16.20
CA LEU A 125 9.39 7.74 17.05
C LEU A 125 9.53 8.29 18.47
N TYR A 126 8.39 8.62 19.06
CA TYR A 126 8.29 9.09 20.45
C TYR A 126 7.60 8.02 21.27
N SER A 127 8.31 7.49 22.26
CA SER A 127 7.78 6.51 23.20
C SER A 127 7.01 7.21 24.32
N THR A 128 6.12 6.48 24.98
CA THR A 128 5.32 6.97 26.12
C THR A 128 6.17 7.32 27.35
N ASP A 129 7.38 6.76 27.45
CA ASP A 129 8.38 7.08 28.47
C ASP A 129 9.21 8.35 28.15
N GLY A 130 8.88 9.04 27.04
CA GLY A 130 9.58 10.25 26.58
C GLY A 130 10.88 9.98 25.82
N THR A 131 11.26 8.71 25.62
CA THR A 131 12.42 8.36 24.80
C THR A 131 12.13 8.57 23.32
N ARG A 132 13.20 8.80 22.56
CA ARG A 132 13.16 8.97 21.10
C ARG A 132 13.99 7.87 20.46
N SER A 133 13.45 7.24 19.44
CA SER A 133 14.19 6.34 18.56
C SER A 133 14.07 6.80 17.12
N GLN A 134 15.06 6.45 16.30
CA GLN A 134 14.97 6.61 14.85
C GLN A 134 14.58 5.27 14.26
N ALA A 135 13.58 5.30 13.41
CA ALA A 135 13.17 4.17 12.60
C ALA A 135 13.58 4.46 11.15
N ASP A 136 14.34 3.55 10.56
CA ASP A 136 15.05 3.78 9.30
C ASP A 136 14.46 2.98 8.12
N PRO A 137 14.89 3.26 6.88
CA PRO A 137 14.47 2.52 5.69
C PRO A 137 14.72 0.99 5.75
N VAL A 138 15.72 0.53 6.49
CA VAL A 138 16.05 -0.90 6.61
C VAL A 138 15.02 -1.59 7.49
N GLU A 139 14.67 -1.00 8.63
CA GLU A 139 13.60 -1.49 9.50
C GLU A 139 12.25 -1.51 8.77
N ARG A 140 11.98 -0.46 7.98
CA ARG A 140 10.79 -0.42 7.13
C ARG A 140 10.76 -1.59 6.13
N GLN A 141 11.88 -1.88 5.46
CA GLN A 141 11.94 -2.98 4.49
C GLN A 141 11.76 -4.34 5.18
N TRP A 142 12.32 -4.51 6.37
CA TRP A 142 12.13 -5.72 7.17
C TRP A 142 10.65 -6.02 7.44
N HIS A 143 9.85 -5.02 7.79
CA HIS A 143 8.40 -5.20 7.94
C HIS A 143 7.68 -5.57 6.63
N VAL A 144 8.10 -5.02 5.48
CA VAL A 144 7.54 -5.41 4.17
C VAL A 144 7.88 -6.86 3.84
N ASP A 145 9.10 -7.30 4.16
CA ASP A 145 9.55 -8.67 3.94
C ASP A 145 8.80 -9.66 4.84
N GLU A 146 8.54 -9.29 6.11
CA GLU A 146 7.73 -10.05 7.04
C GLU A 146 6.29 -10.24 6.52
N LEU A 147 5.64 -9.15 6.09
CA LEU A 147 4.30 -9.23 5.48
C LEU A 147 4.31 -10.07 4.20
N THR A 148 5.36 -9.97 3.39
CA THR A 148 5.54 -10.80 2.19
C THR A 148 5.66 -12.28 2.54
N ALA A 149 6.36 -12.63 3.62
CA ALA A 149 6.44 -13.99 4.11
C ALA A 149 5.08 -14.52 4.59
N LEU A 150 4.31 -13.70 5.31
CA LEU A 150 2.95 -14.05 5.75
C LEU A 150 2.01 -14.34 4.58
N VAL A 151 2.07 -13.52 3.53
CA VAL A 151 1.31 -13.76 2.29
C VAL A 151 1.71 -15.08 1.65
N ARG A 152 3.02 -15.36 1.54
CA ARG A 152 3.53 -16.61 0.98
C ARG A 152 3.04 -17.83 1.75
N GLU A 153 2.98 -17.75 3.08
CA GLU A 153 2.42 -18.82 3.90
C GLU A 153 0.92 -18.99 3.67
N PHE A 154 0.16 -17.89 3.63
CA PHE A 154 -1.28 -17.93 3.39
C PHE A 154 -1.62 -18.61 2.05
N ILE A 155 -0.91 -18.26 0.97
CA ILE A 155 -1.20 -18.83 -0.37
C ILE A 155 -0.92 -20.32 -0.47
N THR A 156 -0.14 -20.91 0.45
CA THR A 156 0.04 -22.37 0.49
C THR A 156 -1.27 -23.09 0.87
N GLN A 157 -2.20 -22.40 1.51
CA GLN A 157 -3.51 -22.91 1.91
C GLN A 157 -4.58 -22.70 0.82
N GLY A 158 -4.30 -21.80 -0.15
CA GLY A 158 -5.18 -21.45 -1.26
C GLY A 158 -4.88 -20.05 -1.76
N ALA A 159 -5.06 -19.81 -3.06
CA ALA A 159 -4.89 -18.46 -3.62
C ALA A 159 -5.94 -17.50 -3.05
N PHE A 160 -5.56 -16.23 -2.86
CA PHE A 160 -6.51 -15.19 -2.46
C PHE A 160 -7.63 -15.06 -3.48
N TRP A 161 -8.87 -15.20 -3.02
CA TRP A 161 -10.05 -14.88 -3.81
C TRP A 161 -10.30 -13.36 -3.82
N PRO A 162 -10.26 -12.69 -4.98
CA PRO A 162 -10.41 -11.23 -5.06
C PRO A 162 -11.85 -10.74 -4.93
N GLY A 163 -12.82 -11.64 -4.78
CA GLY A 163 -14.25 -11.35 -4.85
C GLY A 163 -14.88 -11.73 -6.19
N GLU A 164 -16.21 -11.60 -6.26
CA GLU A 164 -16.99 -11.88 -7.47
C GLU A 164 -16.96 -10.72 -8.49
N GLY A 165 -17.16 -11.06 -9.77
CA GLY A 165 -17.47 -10.06 -10.80
C GLY A 165 -16.32 -9.10 -11.13
N ILE A 166 -15.08 -9.57 -11.01
CA ILE A 166 -13.86 -8.80 -11.29
C ILE A 166 -13.91 -8.18 -12.70
N LEU A 167 -13.81 -6.85 -12.76
CA LEU A 167 -13.81 -6.09 -14.01
C LEU A 167 -12.44 -6.17 -14.70
N PRO A 168 -12.37 -6.01 -16.04
CA PRO A 168 -11.08 -5.85 -16.71
C PRO A 168 -10.41 -4.53 -16.30
N PRO A 169 -9.07 -4.47 -16.24
CA PRO A 169 -8.37 -3.22 -15.96
C PRO A 169 -8.56 -2.20 -17.11
N PRO A 170 -8.55 -0.89 -16.81
CA PRO A 170 -8.77 0.15 -17.80
C PRO A 170 -7.57 0.28 -18.77
N GLU A 171 -7.82 0.35 -20.07
CA GLU A 171 -6.77 0.47 -21.09
C GLU A 171 -6.14 1.88 -21.13
N HIS A 172 -6.88 2.90 -20.69
CA HIS A 172 -6.44 4.29 -20.67
C HIS A 172 -6.12 4.76 -19.24
N PRO A 173 -5.04 5.54 -19.05
CA PRO A 173 -4.08 5.97 -20.07
C PRO A 173 -3.18 4.80 -20.52
N ALA A 174 -2.67 4.86 -21.76
CA ALA A 174 -1.82 3.80 -22.30
C ALA A 174 -0.52 3.63 -21.51
N ALA A 175 -0.03 4.71 -20.90
CA ALA A 175 1.12 4.72 -20.00
C ALA A 175 0.74 5.38 -18.67
N LEU A 176 1.14 4.75 -17.57
CA LEU A 176 0.92 5.27 -16.23
C LEU A 176 2.01 6.28 -15.82
N PRO A 177 1.68 7.23 -14.92
CA PRO A 177 2.54 8.36 -14.57
C PRO A 177 3.66 8.00 -13.59
N TYR A 178 4.28 6.83 -13.73
CA TYR A 178 5.38 6.42 -12.87
C TYR A 178 6.57 7.39 -13.02
N LYS A 179 7.11 7.81 -11.88
CA LYS A 179 8.40 8.50 -11.80
C LYS A 179 9.23 7.81 -10.72
N PRO A 180 9.78 6.63 -11.01
CA PRO A 180 10.61 5.91 -10.06
C PRO A 180 11.76 6.82 -9.62
N TYR A 181 11.90 7.00 -8.30
CA TYR A 181 12.98 7.76 -7.72
C TYR A 181 14.33 7.15 -8.14
N LYS A 182 15.14 7.95 -8.85
CA LYS A 182 16.52 7.58 -9.19
C LYS A 182 17.46 8.30 -8.22
N PRO A 183 18.20 7.56 -7.37
CA PRO A 183 19.23 8.18 -6.54
C PRO A 183 20.24 8.89 -7.45
N GLY A 184 20.43 10.20 -7.27
CA GLY A 184 21.48 10.97 -7.97
C GLY A 184 21.02 12.02 -9.00
N LEU A 185 19.72 12.18 -9.28
CA LEU A 185 19.22 13.35 -10.02
C LEU A 185 19.19 14.56 -9.06
N ARG A 186 20.25 15.39 -9.13
CA ARG A 186 20.31 16.71 -8.47
C ARG A 186 19.11 17.55 -8.94
N GLY A 187 18.11 17.68 -8.08
CA GLY A 187 16.91 18.48 -8.39
C GLY A 187 15.96 18.66 -7.22
N PHE A 188 15.94 17.76 -6.24
CA PHE A 188 15.18 17.95 -5.00
C PHE A 188 15.93 18.92 -4.08
N ARG A 189 15.72 20.23 -4.28
CA ARG A 189 15.90 21.20 -3.19
C ARG A 189 14.73 21.03 -2.25
N PHE A 190 14.97 20.48 -1.07
CA PHE A 190 14.15 20.83 0.08
C PHE A 190 14.34 22.33 0.29
N SER A 191 13.28 23.11 0.11
CA SER A 191 13.28 24.51 0.53
C SER A 191 13.32 24.54 2.06
N SER A 192 14.51 24.42 2.63
CA SER A 192 14.79 24.81 4.00
C SER A 192 15.11 26.31 4.01
N GLU A 193 14.09 27.14 3.95
CA GLU A 193 14.20 28.54 4.35
C GLU A 193 12.94 28.93 5.12
N MET A 194 13.04 28.88 6.44
CA MET A 194 12.57 29.95 7.32
C MET A 194 13.17 29.76 8.71
N GLU A 195 14.35 30.36 8.89
CA GLU A 195 14.78 30.97 10.16
C GLU A 195 14.58 32.49 10.00
N PRO A 196 14.56 33.30 11.07
CA PRO A 196 15.05 33.03 12.42
C PRO A 196 13.99 33.02 13.54
#